data_AF-A0A5S4T7S2-F1
#
_entry.id   AF-A0A5S4T7S2-F1
#
_cell.length_a   1.000
_cell.length_b   1.000
_cell.length_c   1.000
_cell.angle_alpha   90.00
_cell.angle_beta   90.00
_cell.angle_gamma   90.00
#
_symmetry.space_group_name_H-M   'P 1'
#
loop_
_entity.id
_entity.type
_entity.pdbx_description
1 polymer ?
#
loop_
_entity_poly.entity_id
_entity_poly.type
_entity_poly.pdbx_seq_one_letter_code
_entity_poly.pdbx_strand_id
1 'polypeptide(L)' 'SAGGAVLFGLKAPVVKSHGSSDAKAIFSTIKQVRTMLETQVVGQLVEEFAKEIETND' A
#
# COMPACT_ATOMS: atom_id res chain seq x y z
N SER A 1 -9.77 4.36 13.14
CA SER A 1 -10.58 3.68 12.13
C SER A 1 -9.66 2.80 11.30
N ALA A 2 -10.01 1.55 11.07
CA ALA A 2 -9.28 0.70 10.14
C ALA A 2 -9.39 1.29 8.72
N GLY A 3 -8.29 1.33 7.98
CA GLY A 3 -8.27 1.76 6.58
C GLY A 3 -8.89 0.72 5.64
N GLY A 4 -8.49 0.72 4.36
CA GLY A 4 -8.87 -0.31 3.41
C GLY A 4 -7.84 -1.45 3.32
N ALA A 5 -8.20 -2.51 2.61
CA ALA A 5 -7.31 -3.63 2.31
C ALA A 5 -6.29 -3.22 1.23
N VAL A 6 -5.00 -3.40 1.51
CA VAL A 6 -3.91 -3.06 0.59
C VAL A 6 -3.67 -4.21 -0.39
N LEU A 7 -3.55 -3.89 -1.67
CA LEU A 7 -3.14 -4.83 -2.71
C LEU A 7 -1.64 -4.66 -2.97
N PHE A 8 -0.81 -5.50 -2.35
CA PHE A 8 0.64 -5.50 -2.56
C PHE A 8 1.05 -6.22 -3.85
N GLY A 9 2.24 -5.89 -4.35
CA GLY A 9 2.80 -6.43 -5.60
C GLY A 9 2.45 -5.62 -6.86
N LEU A 10 1.74 -4.50 -6.71
CA LEU A 10 1.48 -3.56 -7.80
C LEU A 10 2.49 -2.41 -7.80
N LYS A 11 2.65 -1.75 -8.95
CA LYS A 11 3.61 -0.63 -9.14
C LYS A 11 3.24 0.66 -8.39
N ALA A 12 2.09 0.70 -7.73
CA ALA A 12 1.60 1.86 -6.99
C ALA A 12 0.69 1.43 -5.83
N PRO A 13 0.44 2.30 -4.83
CA PRO A 13 -0.51 2.03 -3.78
C PRO A 13 -1.92 1.81 -4.33
N VAL A 14 -2.46 0.61 -4.18
CA VAL A 14 -3.86 0.28 -4.49
C VAL A 14 -4.52 -0.25 -3.23
N VAL A 15 -5.61 0.40 -2.83
CA VAL A 15 -6.33 0.07 -1.60
C VAL A 15 -7.82 -0.08 -1.90
N LYS A 16 -8.41 -1.19 -1.46
CA LYS A 16 -9.84 -1.45 -1.55
C LYS A 16 -10.53 -1.05 -0.24
N SER A 17 -11.45 -0.09 -0.31
CA SER A 17 -12.36 0.21 0.81
C SER A 17 -13.44 -0.88 0.95
N HIS A 18 -14.00 -1.03 2.14
CA HIS A 18 -15.11 -1.96 2.39
C HIS A 18 -16.38 -1.54 1.63
N GLY A 19 -17.26 -2.51 1.29
CA GLY A 19 -18.48 -2.23 0.52
C GLY A 19 -19.51 -1.37 1.26
N SER A 20 -19.56 -1.49 2.60
CA SER A 20 -20.43 -0.69 3.47
C SER A 20 -19.74 0.52 4.11
N SER A 21 -18.63 1.01 3.52
CA SER A 21 -17.87 2.13 4.08
C SER A 21 -18.68 3.42 4.11
N ASP A 22 -18.69 4.09 5.27
CA ASP A 22 -19.19 5.44 5.44
C ASP A 22 -18.12 6.50 5.08
N ALA A 23 -18.47 7.79 5.19
CA ALA A 23 -17.56 8.89 4.86
C ALA A 23 -16.26 8.87 5.68
N LYS A 24 -16.31 8.46 6.96
CA LYS A 24 -15.13 8.41 7.84
C LYS A 24 -14.21 7.25 7.45
N ALA A 25 -14.78 6.12 7.04
CA ALA A 25 -14.02 4.99 6.53
C ALA A 25 -13.31 5.34 5.22
N ILE A 26 -14.00 5.99 4.28
CA ILE A 26 -13.39 6.46 3.02
C ILE A 26 -12.26 7.46 3.28
N PHE A 27 -12.48 8.45 4.15
CA PHE A 27 -11.43 9.39 4.56
C PHE A 27 -10.20 8.66 5.14
N SER A 28 -10.43 7.63 5.95
CA SER A 28 -9.35 6.84 6.54
C SER A 28 -8.57 6.04 5.48
N THR A 29 -9.25 5.50 4.46
CA THR A 29 -8.60 4.85 3.31
C THR A 29 -7.73 5.85 2.53
N ILE A 30 -8.23 7.07 2.27
CA ILE A 30 -7.45 8.10 1.58
C ILE A 30 -6.22 8.49 2.41
N LYS A 31 -6.39 8.66 3.72
CA LYS A 31 -5.27 8.94 4.64
C LYS A 31 -4.22 7.82 4.61
N GLN A 32 -4.64 6.56 4.57
CA GLN A 32 -3.74 5.40 4.43
C GLN A 32 -2.95 5.46 3.12
N VAL A 33 -3.60 5.71 1.97
CA VAL A 33 -2.94 5.85 0.67
C VAL A 33 -1.91 6.98 0.70
N ARG A 34 -2.29 8.13 1.28
CA ARG A 34 -1.36 9.26 1.47
C ARG A 34 -0.14 8.85 2.30
N THR A 35 -0.33 8.15 3.41
CA THR A 35 0.79 7.66 4.22
C THR A 35 1.68 6.69 3.42
N MET A 36 1.11 5.78 2.63
CA MET A 36 1.91 4.89 1.76
C MET A 36 2.77 5.64 0.75
N LEU A 37 2.26 6.77 0.22
CA LEU A 37 3.03 7.66 -0.66
C LEU A 37 4.11 8.42 0.11
N GLU A 38 3.80 9.00 1.27
CA GLU A 38 4.76 9.76 2.08
C GLU A 38 5.92 8.87 2.57
N THR A 39 5.66 7.61 2.89
CA THR A 39 6.69 6.67 3.36
C THR A 39 7.37 5.88 2.25
N GLN A 40 6.95 6.03 0.98
CA GLN A 40 7.53 5.31 -0.16
C GLN A 40 7.55 3.77 0.01
N VAL A 41 6.54 3.20 0.67
CA VAL A 41 6.52 1.76 1.02
C VAL A 41 6.62 0.84 -0.21
N VAL A 42 6.06 1.26 -1.37
CA VAL A 42 6.15 0.50 -2.61
C VAL A 42 7.59 0.45 -3.12
N GLY A 43 8.32 1.57 -3.06
CA GLY A 43 9.73 1.63 -3.44
C GLY A 43 10.58 0.72 -2.56
N GLN A 44 10.38 0.78 -1.24
CA GLN A 44 11.09 -0.08 -0.29
C GLN A 44 10.85 -1.58 -0.57
N LEU A 45 9.62 -1.98 -0.91
CA LEU A 45 9.32 -3.36 -1.28
C LEU A 45 10.05 -3.77 -2.57
N VAL A 46 10.06 -2.90 -3.59
CA VAL A 46 10.79 -3.17 -4.83
C VAL A 46 12.28 -3.34 -4.57
N GLU A 47 12.88 -2.43 -3.79
CA GLU A 47 14.29 -2.50 -3.42
C GLU A 47 14.63 -3.77 -2.65
N GLU A 48 13.77 -4.19 -1.71
CA GLU A 48 14.01 -5.37 -0.90
C GLU A 48 13.97 -6.67 -1.73
N PHE A 49 12.95 -6.84 -2.56
CA PHE A 49 12.84 -8.05 -3.39
C PHE A 49 13.81 -8.05 -4.59
N ALA A 50 14.36 -6.90 -4.99
CA ALA A 50 15.43 -6.86 -5.98
C ALA A 50 16.74 -7.47 -5.47
N LYS A 51 17.05 -7.33 -4.17
CA LYS A 51 18.26 -7.93 -3.56
C LYS A 51 18.24 -9.45 -3.62
N GLU A 52 17.06 -10.07 -3.48
CA GLU A 52 16.90 -11.52 -3.51
C GLU A 52 17.29 -12.11 -4.89
N ILE A 53 17.17 -11.32 -5.97
CA ILE A 53 17.59 -11.72 -7.31
C ILE A 53 19.13 -11.75 -7.40
N GLU A 54 19.84 -10.83 -6.75
CA GLU A 54 21.31 -10.72 -6.84
C GLU A 54 22.05 -11.79 -6.03
N THR A 55 21.45 -12.33 -4.96
CA THR A 55 22.07 -13.37 -4.11
C THR A 55 21.92 -14.81 -4.61
N ASN A 56 21.15 -15.03 -5.68
CA ASN A 56 20.87 -16.37 -6.22
C ASN A 56 21.64 -16.70 -7.52
N ASP A 57 22.54 -15.81 -7.94
CA ASP A 57 23.56 -16.03 -8.98
C ASP A 57 24.95 -16.30 -8.35
#